data_AF-A3VFS2-F1
#
_entry.id   AF-A3VFS2-F1
#
_cell.length_a   1.000
_cell.length_b   1.000
_cell.length_c   1.000
_cell.angle_alpha   90.00
_cell.angle_beta   90.00
_cell.angle_gamma   90.00
#
_symmetry.space_group_name_H-M   'P 1'
#
loop_
_entity.id
_entity.type
_entity.pdbx_description
1 polymer ?
#
loop_
_entity_poly.entity_id
_entity_poly.type
_entity_poly.pdbx_seq_one_letter_code
_entity_poly.pdbx_strand_id
1 'polypeptide(L)'
;MCASGAAAQDWETMETIGGAWDTEWGEVWVFQNGSRYDGNYSEDNGRFWLEFTDHVFEGYWAEDLSDVRCDVEYMGSWYWGRLELSNSDHFPGFLMRWGYCRAPVDRMWAFYERLPDGL
;
A
#
# COMPACT_ATOMS: atom_id res chain seq x y z
N MET A 1 8.53 22.50 -36.18
CA MET A 1 8.55 22.30 -34.73
C MET A 1 7.26 22.86 -34.16
N CYS A 2 6.48 22.03 -33.48
CA CYS A 2 5.61 22.38 -32.34
C CYS A 2 5.28 21.03 -31.69
N ALA A 3 5.90 20.77 -30.54
CA ALA A 3 5.64 19.58 -29.74
C ALA A 3 4.22 19.69 -29.17
N SER A 4 3.35 18.76 -29.56
CA SER A 4 2.02 18.64 -28.97
C SER A 4 2.15 18.01 -27.60
N GLY A 5 1.81 18.82 -26.58
CA GLY A 5 1.41 18.46 -25.22
C GLY A 5 1.97 17.17 -24.64
N ALA A 6 2.95 17.33 -23.74
CA ALA A 6 3.14 16.36 -22.66
C ALA A 6 1.77 16.13 -22.00
N ALA A 7 1.34 14.88 -21.94
CA ALA A 7 0.20 14.47 -21.15
C ALA A 7 0.53 14.72 -19.67
N ALA A 8 0.25 15.94 -19.21
CA ALA A 8 -0.05 16.19 -17.81
C ALA A 8 -1.48 15.67 -17.59
N GLN A 9 -1.65 14.35 -17.55
CA GLN A 9 -2.95 13.72 -17.31
C GLN A 9 -2.79 12.80 -16.10
N ASP A 10 -3.48 13.20 -15.02
CA ASP A 10 -3.87 12.40 -13.85
C ASP A 10 -2.83 12.19 -12.73
N TRP A 11 -2.10 13.26 -12.41
CA TRP A 11 -1.29 13.41 -11.19
C TRP A 11 -2.10 13.89 -9.96
N GLU A 12 -3.42 13.98 -10.08
CA GLU A 12 -4.31 14.34 -8.97
C GLU A 12 -4.77 13.07 -8.26
N THR A 13 -4.25 12.86 -7.04
CA THR A 13 -4.74 11.92 -6.02
C THR A 13 -5.04 10.52 -6.53
N MET A 14 -4.14 9.56 -6.28
CA MET A 14 -4.48 8.15 -6.44
C MET A 14 -5.78 7.87 -5.66
N GLU A 15 -6.90 7.66 -6.37
CA GLU A 15 -8.23 7.43 -5.76
C GLU A 15 -8.52 5.93 -5.60
N THR A 16 -7.70 5.09 -6.23
CA THR A 16 -7.84 3.63 -6.20
C THR A 16 -6.47 2.97 -6.17
N ILE A 17 -6.37 1.83 -5.48
CA ILE A 17 -5.13 1.03 -5.35
C ILE A 17 -5.32 -0.45 -5.72
N GLY A 18 -6.48 -0.79 -6.29
CA GLY A 18 -6.82 -2.16 -6.63
C GLY A 18 -5.90 -2.72 -7.73
N GLY A 19 -5.54 -4.00 -7.62
CA GLY A 19 -4.71 -4.67 -8.62
C GLY A 19 -3.62 -5.56 -8.02
N ALA A 20 -2.71 -5.97 -8.89
CA ALA A 20 -1.51 -6.73 -8.55
C ALA A 20 -0.31 -5.80 -8.51
N TRP A 21 0.54 -5.94 -7.51
CA TRP A 21 1.73 -5.12 -7.34
C TRP A 21 2.92 -5.98 -6.93
N ASP A 22 4.10 -5.61 -7.41
CA ASP A 22 5.35 -6.16 -6.91
C ASP A 22 5.92 -5.24 -5.83
N THR A 23 6.50 -5.82 -4.77
CA THR A 23 7.13 -5.07 -3.68
C THR A 23 8.37 -5.77 -3.13
N GLU A 24 9.11 -5.11 -2.24
CA GLU A 24 10.23 -5.74 -1.52
C GLU A 24 9.81 -6.86 -0.54
N TRP A 25 8.53 -6.97 -0.18
CA TRP A 25 7.96 -8.05 0.65
C TRP A 25 7.11 -9.02 -0.19
N GLY A 26 7.46 -9.10 -1.46
CA GLY A 26 6.85 -9.98 -2.44
C GLY A 26 5.58 -9.41 -3.04
N GLU A 27 4.79 -10.32 -3.60
CA GLU A 27 3.64 -10.00 -4.44
C GLU A 27 2.48 -9.53 -3.56
N VAL A 28 1.87 -8.40 -3.92
CA VAL A 28 0.67 -7.87 -3.28
C VAL A 28 -0.52 -7.99 -4.22
N TRP A 29 -1.65 -8.45 -3.67
CA TRP A 29 -2.96 -8.38 -4.31
C TRP A 29 -3.89 -7.50 -3.50
N VAL A 30 -4.46 -6.47 -4.13
CA VAL A 30 -5.40 -5.55 -3.51
C VAL A 30 -6.76 -5.65 -4.18
N PHE A 31 -7.81 -5.81 -3.38
CA PHE A 31 -9.19 -5.83 -3.84
C PHE A 31 -10.04 -4.81 -3.07
N GLN A 32 -10.94 -4.13 -3.79
CA GLN A 32 -11.89 -3.22 -3.18
C GLN A 32 -13.09 -4.00 -2.64
N ASN A 33 -13.43 -3.75 -1.39
CA ASN A 33 -14.54 -4.34 -0.65
C ASN A 33 -15.42 -3.23 -0.07
N GLY A 34 -16.38 -2.76 -0.86
CA GLY A 34 -17.17 -1.58 -0.52
C GLY A 34 -16.32 -0.31 -0.49
N SER A 35 -16.28 0.38 0.65
CA SER A 35 -15.47 1.59 0.86
C SER A 35 -14.03 1.32 1.32
N ARG A 36 -13.69 0.04 1.53
CA ARG A 36 -12.38 -0.40 2.03
C ARG A 36 -11.62 -1.14 0.94
N TYR A 37 -10.30 -1.08 1.01
CA TYR A 37 -9.39 -1.89 0.23
C TYR A 37 -8.75 -2.92 1.17
N ASP A 38 -8.82 -4.17 0.79
CA ASP A 38 -8.18 -5.28 1.50
C ASP A 38 -7.03 -5.79 0.63
N GLY A 39 -5.88 -6.06 1.25
CA GLY A 39 -4.71 -6.54 0.55
C GLY A 39 -4.05 -7.71 1.25
N ASN A 40 -3.40 -8.57 0.49
CA ASN A 40 -2.52 -9.62 1.00
C ASN A 40 -1.17 -9.55 0.29
N TYR A 41 -0.11 -9.89 1.01
CA TYR A 41 1.22 -10.02 0.45
C TYR A 41 1.91 -11.30 0.90
N SER A 42 2.85 -11.78 0.09
CA SER A 42 3.36 -13.14 0.24
C SER A 42 4.27 -13.36 1.45
N GLU A 43 5.00 -12.33 1.89
CA GLU A 43 5.87 -12.44 3.07
C GLU A 43 5.02 -12.57 4.34
N ASP A 44 5.41 -13.51 5.22
CA ASP A 44 4.88 -13.69 6.58
C ASP A 44 3.35 -13.68 6.72
N ASN A 45 2.64 -14.23 5.72
CA ASN A 45 1.17 -14.27 5.68
C ASN A 45 0.57 -12.85 5.88
N GLY A 46 1.23 -11.90 5.21
CA GLY A 46 0.97 -10.48 5.27
C GLY A 46 -0.41 -10.13 4.75
N ARG A 47 -1.11 -9.28 5.50
CA ARG A 47 -2.44 -8.79 5.17
C ARG A 47 -2.59 -7.36 5.64
N PHE A 48 -3.36 -6.57 4.90
CA PHE A 48 -3.65 -5.21 5.29
C PHE A 48 -5.04 -4.79 4.87
N TRP A 49 -5.44 -3.64 5.40
CA TRP A 49 -6.56 -2.91 4.86
C TRP A 49 -6.34 -1.42 4.90
N LEU A 50 -7.04 -0.72 4.02
CA LEU A 50 -7.01 0.71 3.87
C LEU A 50 -8.44 1.25 3.64
N GLU A 51 -8.74 2.38 4.26
CA GLU A 51 -9.92 3.19 3.94
C GLU A 51 -9.46 4.49 3.30
N PHE A 52 -10.20 4.96 2.30
CA PHE A 52 -9.92 6.25 1.68
C PHE A 52 -10.74 7.33 2.37
N THR A 53 -10.07 8.19 3.13
CA THR A 53 -10.69 9.30 3.87
C THR A 53 -9.89 10.58 3.63
N ASP A 54 -10.57 11.68 3.30
CA ASP A 54 -9.95 13.00 3.14
C ASP A 54 -8.72 13.02 2.20
N HIS A 55 -8.78 12.25 1.11
CA HIS A 55 -7.72 12.09 0.09
C HIS A 55 -6.46 11.34 0.54
N VAL A 56 -6.56 10.58 1.63
CA VAL A 56 -5.49 9.71 2.12
C VAL A 56 -6.06 8.31 2.35
N PHE A 57 -5.33 7.30 1.90
CA PHE A 57 -5.56 5.93 2.32
C PHE A 57 -4.91 5.71 3.68
N GLU A 58 -5.69 5.30 4.67
CA GLU A 58 -5.18 4.96 6.00
C GLU A 58 -5.68 3.59 6.43
N GLY A 59 -4.86 2.89 7.20
CA GLY A 59 -5.28 1.63 7.78
C GLY A 59 -4.14 0.90 8.49
N TYR A 60 -4.15 -0.43 8.40
CA TYR A 60 -3.24 -1.27 9.16
C TYR A 60 -2.80 -2.50 8.39
N TRP A 61 -1.57 -2.92 8.62
CA TRP A 61 -1.01 -4.21 8.19
C TRP A 61 -0.83 -5.14 9.38
N ALA A 62 -0.84 -6.46 9.13
CA ALA A 62 -0.52 -7.48 10.10
C ALA A 62 0.16 -8.68 9.42
N GLU A 63 1.09 -9.31 10.14
CA GLU A 63 1.88 -10.48 9.74
C GLU A 63 1.84 -11.53 10.84
N ASP A 64 2.31 -12.74 10.57
CA ASP A 64 2.47 -13.77 11.60
C ASP A 64 3.69 -13.49 12.51
N LEU A 65 4.70 -12.77 11.99
CA LEU A 65 5.89 -12.34 12.73
C LEU A 65 6.45 -11.05 12.12
N SER A 66 6.97 -10.14 12.95
CA SER A 66 7.80 -9.01 12.51
C SER A 66 8.81 -8.63 13.60
N ASP A 67 9.69 -7.66 13.33
CA ASP A 67 10.72 -7.21 14.28
C ASP A 67 10.16 -6.72 15.61
N VAL A 68 8.93 -6.21 15.62
CA VAL A 68 8.31 -5.55 16.77
C VAL A 68 6.99 -6.21 17.11
N ARG A 69 6.97 -6.85 18.28
CA ARG A 69 5.73 -7.36 18.89
C ARG A 69 5.00 -6.23 19.62
N CYS A 70 3.74 -6.00 19.27
CA CYS A 70 2.86 -5.04 19.92
C CYS A 70 2.32 -5.54 21.28
N ASP A 71 1.81 -4.59 22.06
CA ASP A 71 1.22 -4.80 23.39
C ASP A 71 -0.25 -5.23 23.34
N VAL A 72 -0.91 -5.03 22.19
CA VAL A 72 -2.30 -5.43 21.93
C VAL A 72 -2.37 -6.24 20.64
N GLU A 73 -3.27 -7.23 20.61
CA GLU A 73 -3.56 -7.98 19.40
C GLU A 73 -4.47 -7.17 18.46
N TYR A 74 -4.14 -7.20 17.16
CA TYR A 74 -4.96 -6.60 16.12
C TYR A 74 -4.97 -7.49 14.89
N MET A 75 -6.14 -7.61 14.23
CA MET A 75 -6.33 -8.51 13.07
C MET A 75 -5.90 -9.97 13.34
N GLY A 76 -5.94 -10.44 14.59
CA GLY A 76 -5.51 -11.79 14.96
C GLY A 76 -3.98 -11.96 15.10
N SER A 77 -3.21 -10.87 15.16
CA SER A 77 -1.75 -10.91 15.34
C SER A 77 -1.27 -9.91 16.39
N TRP A 78 -0.13 -10.24 17.01
CA TRP A 78 0.64 -9.32 17.85
C TRP A 78 1.67 -8.53 17.04
N TYR A 79 1.75 -8.76 15.73
CA TYR A 79 2.69 -8.14 14.80
C TYR A 79 1.89 -7.39 13.76
N TRP A 80 1.72 -6.10 13.98
CA TRP A 80 0.90 -5.24 13.14
C TRP A 80 1.43 -3.81 13.18
N GLY A 81 0.94 -2.98 12.28
CA GLY A 81 1.32 -1.58 12.22
C GLY A 81 0.36 -0.72 11.43
N ARG A 82 0.61 0.60 11.42
CA ARG A 82 -0.19 1.56 10.65
C ARG A 82 0.31 1.65 9.21
N LEU A 83 -0.61 1.97 8.31
CA LEU A 83 -0.35 2.33 6.93
C LEU A 83 -0.94 3.70 6.64
N GLU A 84 -0.23 4.47 5.81
CA GLU A 84 -0.70 5.74 5.25
C GLU A 84 -0.19 5.85 3.81
N LEU A 85 -1.08 6.20 2.89
CA LEU A 85 -0.75 6.39 1.50
C LEU A 85 -1.47 7.63 0.99
N SER A 86 -0.68 8.66 0.71
CA SER A 86 -1.12 9.92 0.10
C SER A 86 -0.65 9.98 -1.36
N ASN A 87 -0.74 11.17 -1.96
CA ASN A 87 -0.07 11.46 -3.23
C ASN A 87 1.38 10.94 -3.21
N SER A 88 1.71 10.16 -4.24
CA SER A 88 3.02 9.55 -4.43
C SER A 88 3.58 10.02 -5.78
N ASP A 89 4.82 10.52 -5.75
CA ASP A 89 5.55 10.90 -6.97
C ASP A 89 6.29 9.70 -7.61
N HIS A 90 6.11 8.49 -7.08
CA HIS A 90 6.68 7.26 -7.61
C HIS A 90 5.84 6.74 -8.78
N PHE A 91 6.45 6.57 -9.95
CA PHE A 91 5.77 6.06 -11.15
C PHE A 91 6.74 5.24 -12.03
N PRO A 92 6.31 4.09 -12.60
CA PRO A 92 5.03 3.41 -12.37
C PRO A 92 4.97 2.81 -10.96
N GLY A 93 3.82 2.93 -10.27
CA GLY A 93 3.67 2.45 -8.90
C GLY A 93 3.26 3.52 -7.89
N PHE A 94 3.58 3.28 -6.62
CA PHE A 94 3.44 4.27 -5.54
C PHE A 94 4.32 3.92 -4.33
N LEU A 95 4.43 4.86 -3.38
CA LEU A 95 5.08 4.64 -2.09
C LEU A 95 4.05 4.70 -0.96
N MET A 96 3.93 3.63 -0.18
CA MET A 96 3.11 3.57 1.02
C MET A 96 3.97 3.77 2.26
N ARG A 97 3.52 4.61 3.19
CA ARG A 97 4.17 4.76 4.49
C ARG A 97 3.65 3.73 5.47
N TRP A 98 4.53 3.26 6.34
CA TRP A 98 4.17 2.29 7.37
C TRP A 98 4.99 2.48 8.64
N GLY A 99 4.52 1.89 9.74
CA GLY A 99 5.22 1.86 11.02
C GLY A 99 4.66 0.80 11.94
N TYR A 100 5.44 0.36 12.94
CA TYR A 100 5.05 -0.69 13.87
C TYR A 100 4.03 -0.22 14.92
N CYS A 101 3.05 -1.06 15.24
CA CYS A 101 2.03 -0.82 16.25
C CYS A 101 1.39 0.57 16.08
N ARG A 102 1.47 1.43 17.10
CA ARG A 102 0.98 2.81 17.08
C ARG A 102 2.09 3.84 16.85
N ALA A 103 3.29 3.40 16.48
CA ALA A 103 4.38 4.31 16.16
C ALA A 103 4.04 5.16 14.91
N PRO A 104 4.73 6.29 14.71
CA PRO A 104 4.62 7.05 13.47
C PRO A 104 4.93 6.20 12.23
N VAL A 105 4.30 6.55 11.10
CA VAL A 105 4.54 5.93 9.79
C VAL A 105 5.75 6.59 9.11
N ASP A 106 6.95 6.23 9.56
CA ASP A 106 8.21 6.84 9.12
C ASP A 106 9.03 5.99 8.14
N ARG A 107 8.49 4.82 7.76
CA ARG A 107 9.11 3.89 6.81
C ARG A 107 8.35 3.89 5.50
N MET A 108 9.04 3.52 4.43
CA MET A 108 8.49 3.46 3.08
C MET A 108 8.38 2.01 2.63
N TRP A 109 7.33 1.72 1.88
CA TRP A 109 7.07 0.45 1.20
C TRP A 109 6.80 0.77 -0.27
N ALA A 110 7.63 0.23 -1.18
CA ALA A 110 7.52 0.53 -2.60
C ALA A 110 6.63 -0.48 -3.33
N PHE A 111 5.68 0.05 -4.09
CA PHE A 111 4.78 -0.71 -4.95
C PHE A 111 5.14 -0.43 -6.40
N TYR A 112 5.41 -1.48 -7.15
CA TYR A 112 5.69 -1.41 -8.58
C TYR A 112 4.52 -2.02 -9.34
N GLU A 113 4.11 -1.36 -10.42
CA GLU A 113 3.07 -1.90 -11.30
C GLU A 113 3.54 -3.24 -11.86
N ARG A 114 2.78 -4.30 -11.58
CA ARG A 114 3.07 -5.59 -12.18
C ARG A 114 2.57 -5.57 -13.62
N LEU A 115 3.52 -5.53 -14.56
CA LEU A 115 3.20 -5.71 -15.97
C LEU A 115 2.61 -7.13 -16.19
N PRO A 116 1.59 -7.29 -17.04
CA PRO A 116 1.03 -8.60 -17.31
C PRO A 116 2.11 -9.55 -17.83
N ASP A 117 2.18 -10.74 -17.25
CA ASP A 117 3.19 -11.76 -17.59
C ASP A 117 3.22 -11.98 -19.12
N GLY A 118 4.28 -11.54 -19.80
CA GLY A 118 4.48 -11.78 -21.24
C GLY A 118 4.81 -10.57 -22.12
N LEU A 119 5.31 -9.45 -21.58
CA LEU A 119 5.97 -8.38 -22.35
C LEU A 119 7.48 -8.40 -22.16
#